data_AF-A0A9W4E020-F1
#
_entry.id   AF-A0A9W4E020-F1
#
_cell.length_a   1.000
_cell.length_b   1.000
_cell.length_c   1.000
_cell.angle_alpha   90.00
_cell.angle_beta   90.00
_cell.angle_gamma   90.00
#
_symmetry.space_group_name_H-M   'P 1'
#
loop_
_entity.id
_entity.type
_entity.pdbx_description
1 polymer ?
#
loop_
_entity_poly.entity_id
_entity_poly.type
_entity_poly.pdbx_seq_one_letter_code
_entity_poly.pdbx_strand_id
1 'polypeptide(L)'
;MTSATAADYAWIRTPSLFAFALDVGYAVTLVRGVTPGEVLSRAAAEARRVCAGGDELTAAYWDFSEDGGLYDSALVGAFTLPGEGGDWTLVLELGGDMAMTPRLWAELSAGTRVVAHTGNGGKPLHFFHWYEDGELRTSFEGHLYRTGATPDALNAHLADLGLDPDGDPAPGLDTKAAALALAERLTGVRLTEGTLAAADYQVGEIPDEPVEAWDCVTVDVTDAHGARTFAQTRIDPL
;
A
#
# COMPACT_ATOMS: atom_id res chain seq x y z
N MET A 1 -24.01 -4.17 12.72
CA MET A 1 -22.73 -4.89 12.61
C MET A 1 -21.76 -4.24 13.58
N THR A 2 -21.01 -5.01 14.36
CA THR A 2 -19.93 -4.49 15.21
C THR A 2 -18.77 -4.04 14.32
N SER A 3 -18.19 -2.88 14.61
CA SER A 3 -17.04 -2.34 13.87
C SER A 3 -15.83 -3.25 14.05
N ALA A 4 -15.05 -3.48 12.98
CA ALA A 4 -13.84 -4.30 13.02
C ALA A 4 -12.84 -3.79 14.08
N THR A 5 -12.11 -4.71 14.71
CA THR A 5 -11.12 -4.43 15.75
C THR A 5 -9.79 -5.10 15.42
N ALA A 6 -8.69 -4.65 16.05
CA ALA A 6 -7.39 -5.29 15.88
C ALA A 6 -7.40 -6.79 16.24
N ALA A 7 -8.27 -7.22 17.17
CA ALA A 7 -8.41 -8.62 17.57
C ALA A 7 -8.95 -9.51 16.44
N ASP A 8 -9.80 -8.97 15.56
CA ASP A 8 -10.32 -9.69 14.38
C ASP A 8 -9.22 -10.05 13.38
N TYR A 9 -8.08 -9.35 13.49
CA TYR A 9 -6.90 -9.49 12.63
C TYR A 9 -5.71 -10.14 13.34
N ALA A 10 -5.90 -10.72 14.53
CA ALA A 10 -4.82 -11.40 15.26
C ALA A 10 -4.20 -12.59 14.50
N TRP A 11 -4.94 -13.15 13.53
CA TRP A 11 -4.48 -14.23 12.64
C TRP A 11 -3.25 -13.85 11.81
N ILE A 12 -2.94 -12.56 11.65
CA ILE A 12 -1.69 -12.17 10.94
C ILE A 12 -0.43 -12.67 11.66
N ARG A 13 -0.53 -13.02 12.94
CA ARG A 13 0.58 -13.57 13.74
C ARG A 13 0.62 -15.10 13.76
N THR A 14 -0.35 -15.77 13.15
CA THR A 14 -0.32 -17.24 13.00
C THR A 14 0.33 -17.62 11.68
N PRO A 15 1.03 -18.77 11.60
CA PRO A 15 1.67 -19.21 10.37
C PRO A 15 0.68 -19.20 9.20
N SER A 16 0.94 -18.32 8.22
CA SER A 16 0.05 -18.04 7.09
C SER A 16 0.82 -17.26 6.02
N LEU A 17 0.23 -17.08 4.82
CA LEU A 17 0.75 -16.19 3.78
C LEU A 17 1.03 -14.78 4.33
N PHE A 18 0.17 -14.26 5.21
CA PHE A 18 0.36 -12.90 5.74
C PHE A 18 1.45 -12.84 6.81
N ALA A 19 1.66 -13.91 7.58
CA ALA A 19 2.83 -13.99 8.46
C ALA A 19 4.13 -13.97 7.64
N PHE A 20 4.16 -14.64 6.49
CA PHE A 20 5.28 -14.53 5.55
C PHE A 20 5.43 -13.09 5.02
N ALA A 21 4.34 -12.46 4.60
CA ALA A 21 4.32 -11.06 4.15
C ALA A 21 4.82 -10.09 5.24
N LEU A 22 4.51 -10.35 6.51
CA LEU A 22 5.04 -9.58 7.64
C LEU A 22 6.56 -9.71 7.79
N ASP A 23 7.15 -10.82 7.38
CA ASP A 23 8.60 -11.03 7.50
C ASP A 23 9.35 -10.35 6.34
N VAL A 24 8.89 -10.53 5.11
CA VAL A 24 9.55 -10.00 3.90
C VAL A 24 9.17 -8.56 3.57
N GLY A 25 8.06 -8.07 4.11
CA GLY A 25 7.45 -6.80 3.76
C GLY A 25 6.29 -6.96 2.79
N TYR A 26 5.38 -5.99 2.81
CA TYR A 26 4.16 -6.07 2.04
C TYR A 26 3.53 -4.71 1.77
N ALA A 27 2.68 -4.68 0.75
CA ALA A 27 1.64 -3.69 0.59
C ALA A 27 0.30 -4.39 0.35
N VAL A 28 -0.72 -4.02 1.13
CA VAL A 28 -2.12 -4.37 0.87
C VAL A 28 -2.80 -3.12 0.33
N THR A 29 -3.15 -3.12 -0.94
CA THR A 29 -3.91 -2.02 -1.57
C THR A 29 -5.31 -2.49 -1.94
N LEU A 30 -6.33 -1.76 -1.48
CA LEU A 30 -7.73 -1.98 -1.80
C LEU A 30 -8.20 -0.87 -2.75
N VAL A 31 -8.69 -1.24 -3.94
CA VAL A 31 -9.18 -0.32 -4.97
C VAL A 31 -10.66 -0.60 -5.27
N ARG A 32 -11.54 0.37 -5.06
CA ARG A 32 -12.99 0.16 -5.25
C ARG A 32 -13.39 0.27 -6.72
N GLY A 33 -14.11 -0.74 -7.22
CA GLY A 33 -14.75 -0.72 -8.54
C GLY A 33 -13.82 -0.83 -9.75
N VAL A 34 -12.53 -1.08 -9.53
CA VAL A 34 -11.53 -1.30 -10.59
C VAL A 34 -11.15 -2.77 -10.57
N THR A 35 -11.15 -3.45 -11.72
CA THR A 35 -10.86 -4.90 -11.79
C THR A 35 -9.36 -5.19 -11.60
N PRO A 36 -8.96 -6.41 -11.16
CA PRO A 36 -7.55 -6.74 -10.97
C PRO A 36 -6.71 -6.55 -12.24
N GLY A 37 -7.20 -7.01 -13.40
CA GLY A 37 -6.53 -6.77 -14.68
C GLY A 37 -6.40 -5.30 -15.07
N GLU A 38 -7.38 -4.45 -14.71
CA GLU A 38 -7.29 -3.01 -14.95
C GLU A 38 -6.30 -2.33 -14.00
N VAL A 39 -6.25 -2.74 -12.72
CA VAL A 39 -5.22 -2.26 -11.78
C VAL A 39 -3.82 -2.59 -12.30
N LEU A 40 -3.59 -3.85 -12.67
CA LEU A 40 -2.31 -4.30 -13.24
C LEU A 40 -1.96 -3.56 -14.53
N SER A 41 -2.93 -3.37 -15.43
CA SER A 41 -2.70 -2.63 -16.67
C SER A 41 -2.33 -1.16 -16.42
N ARG A 42 -2.96 -0.48 -15.45
CA ARG A 42 -2.64 0.92 -15.11
C ARG A 42 -1.29 1.03 -14.40
N ALA A 43 -0.89 0.00 -13.66
CA ALA A 43 0.44 -0.13 -13.07
C ALA A 43 1.54 -0.50 -14.08
N ALA A 44 1.21 -0.56 -15.39
CA ALA A 44 2.10 -1.04 -16.44
C ALA A 44 2.68 -2.44 -16.17
N ALA A 45 1.95 -3.28 -15.45
CA ALA A 45 2.42 -4.59 -15.05
C ALA A 45 2.53 -5.54 -16.25
N GLU A 46 3.62 -6.28 -16.33
CA GLU A 46 3.70 -7.44 -17.21
C GLU A 46 2.86 -8.56 -16.63
N ALA A 47 1.80 -8.94 -17.34
CA ALA A 47 0.91 -10.02 -16.92
C ALA A 47 1.67 -11.36 -16.88
N ARG A 48 1.56 -12.06 -15.76
CA ARG A 48 2.18 -13.39 -15.55
C ARG A 48 1.09 -14.47 -15.56
N ARG A 49 1.21 -15.44 -14.65
CA ARG A 49 0.26 -16.54 -14.45
C ARG A 49 -0.84 -16.16 -13.47
N VAL A 50 -1.89 -16.97 -13.41
CA VAL A 50 -2.80 -16.97 -12.25
C VAL A 50 -2.23 -17.95 -11.23
N CYS A 51 -2.15 -17.54 -9.96
CA CYS A 51 -1.80 -18.42 -8.85
C CYS A 51 -3.07 -18.80 -8.08
N ALA A 52 -3.34 -20.10 -7.97
CA ALA A 52 -4.47 -20.64 -7.23
C ALA A 52 -4.10 -20.73 -5.74
N GLY A 53 -4.35 -19.64 -5.02
CA GLY A 53 -4.13 -19.55 -3.59
C GLY A 53 -2.76 -18.97 -3.19
N GLY A 54 -2.63 -18.75 -1.88
CA GLY A 54 -1.48 -18.06 -1.30
C GLY A 54 -0.16 -18.84 -1.37
N ASP A 55 -0.21 -20.17 -1.39
CA ASP A 55 0.98 -21.02 -1.48
C ASP A 55 1.64 -20.89 -2.87
N GLU A 56 0.85 -20.88 -3.94
CA GLU A 56 1.35 -20.68 -5.30
C GLU A 56 1.90 -19.25 -5.50
N LEU A 57 1.25 -18.25 -4.90
CA LEU A 57 1.75 -16.87 -4.90
C LEU A 57 3.10 -16.76 -4.17
N THR A 58 3.23 -17.43 -3.02
CA THR A 58 4.49 -17.47 -2.25
C THR A 58 5.60 -18.14 -3.04
N ALA A 59 5.31 -19.26 -3.70
CA ALA A 59 6.27 -19.93 -4.57
C ALA A 59 6.68 -19.03 -5.75
N ALA A 60 5.72 -18.33 -6.38
CA ALA A 60 5.99 -17.38 -7.45
C ALA A 60 6.90 -16.23 -6.99
N TYR A 61 6.71 -15.72 -5.77
CA TYR A 61 7.59 -14.72 -5.18
C TYR A 61 9.02 -15.22 -5.01
N TRP A 62 9.20 -16.47 -4.54
CA TRP A 62 10.54 -17.03 -4.40
C TRP A 62 11.23 -17.24 -5.73
N ASP A 63 10.55 -17.82 -6.72
CA ASP A 63 11.07 -17.97 -8.09
C ASP A 63 11.52 -16.60 -8.63
N PHE A 64 10.66 -15.58 -8.49
CA PHE A 64 10.94 -14.21 -8.94
C PHE A 64 12.13 -13.58 -8.22
N SER A 65 12.24 -13.78 -6.91
CA SER A 65 13.36 -13.29 -6.10
C SER A 65 14.68 -13.95 -6.47
N GLU A 66 14.68 -15.26 -6.71
CA GLU A 66 15.89 -16.01 -7.09
C GLU A 66 16.41 -15.61 -8.47
N ASP A 67 15.51 -15.28 -9.38
CA ASP A 67 15.82 -14.77 -10.72
C ASP A 67 16.31 -13.29 -10.71
N GLY A 68 16.29 -12.63 -9.54
CA GLY A 68 16.72 -11.24 -9.39
C GLY A 68 15.65 -10.21 -9.71
N GLY A 69 14.38 -10.59 -9.84
CA GLY A 69 13.30 -9.67 -10.20
C GLY A 69 13.05 -8.56 -9.17
N LEU A 70 13.46 -8.75 -7.91
CA LEU A 70 13.29 -7.74 -6.84
C LEU A 70 14.26 -6.55 -6.95
N TYR A 71 15.16 -6.51 -7.94
CA TYR A 71 16.13 -5.42 -8.10
C TYR A 71 15.54 -4.20 -8.81
N ASP A 72 14.61 -4.40 -9.74
CA ASP A 72 14.06 -3.38 -10.63
C ASP A 72 12.55 -3.53 -10.85
N SER A 73 11.91 -4.46 -10.15
CA SER A 73 10.50 -4.77 -10.27
C SER A 73 9.92 -5.33 -8.96
N ALA A 74 8.61 -5.31 -8.86
CA ALA A 74 7.85 -5.92 -7.78
C ALA A 74 6.85 -6.95 -8.33
N LEU A 75 6.72 -8.09 -7.65
CA LEU A 75 5.70 -9.09 -7.96
C LEU A 75 4.45 -8.84 -7.12
N VAL A 76 3.31 -8.67 -7.77
CA VAL A 76 2.02 -8.46 -7.09
C VAL A 76 1.00 -9.52 -7.49
N GLY A 77 0.15 -9.89 -6.55
CA GLY A 77 -1.04 -10.70 -6.79
C GLY A 77 -2.31 -9.88 -6.56
N ALA A 78 -3.23 -9.88 -7.52
CA ALA A 78 -4.47 -9.12 -7.42
C ALA A 78 -5.72 -10.00 -7.59
N PHE A 79 -6.75 -9.76 -6.79
CA PHE A 79 -8.04 -10.46 -6.89
C PHE A 79 -9.21 -9.61 -6.38
N THR A 80 -10.44 -9.98 -6.79
CA THR A 80 -11.67 -9.26 -6.42
C THR A 80 -12.32 -9.82 -5.17
N LEU A 81 -12.87 -8.95 -4.33
CA LEU A 81 -13.66 -9.30 -3.15
C LEU A 81 -14.74 -8.23 -2.86
N PRO A 82 -15.88 -8.60 -2.25
CA PRO A 82 -16.95 -7.66 -1.99
C PRO A 82 -16.61 -6.71 -0.81
N GLY A 83 -17.14 -5.49 -0.86
CA GLY A 83 -17.06 -4.51 0.22
C GLY A 83 -18.18 -3.47 0.18
N GLU A 84 -18.02 -2.40 0.95
CA GLU A 84 -18.91 -1.25 0.92
C GLU A 84 -18.80 -0.52 -0.43
N GLY A 85 -19.95 -0.21 -1.03
CA GLY A 85 -19.99 0.49 -2.32
C GLY A 85 -19.70 -0.40 -3.53
N GLY A 86 -19.62 -1.72 -3.37
CA GLY A 86 -19.48 -2.69 -4.47
C GLY A 86 -18.26 -3.59 -4.34
N ASP A 87 -17.79 -4.07 -5.48
CA ASP A 87 -16.58 -4.90 -5.55
C ASP A 87 -15.33 -4.06 -5.35
N TRP A 88 -14.35 -4.66 -4.67
CA TRP A 88 -13.02 -4.13 -4.47
C TRP A 88 -11.99 -5.07 -5.08
N THR A 89 -10.89 -4.52 -5.56
CA THR A 89 -9.69 -5.29 -5.88
C THR A 89 -8.71 -5.16 -4.74
N LEU A 90 -8.26 -6.29 -4.20
CA LEU A 90 -7.07 -6.34 -3.36
C LEU A 90 -5.86 -6.59 -4.25
N VAL A 91 -4.82 -5.79 -4.07
CA VAL A 91 -3.47 -6.03 -4.56
C VAL A 91 -2.59 -6.33 -3.36
N LEU A 92 -1.95 -7.50 -3.37
CA LEU A 92 -0.94 -7.91 -2.40
C LEU A 92 0.42 -7.87 -3.07
N GLU A 93 1.27 -6.96 -2.62
CA GLU A 93 2.70 -6.95 -2.92
C GLU A 93 3.44 -7.68 -1.80
N LEU A 94 4.40 -8.52 -2.19
CA LEU A 94 5.32 -9.18 -1.28
C LEU A 94 6.72 -8.59 -1.51
N GLY A 95 7.45 -8.31 -0.44
CA GLY A 95 8.79 -7.71 -0.49
C GLY A 95 8.84 -6.21 -0.19
N GLY A 96 7.73 -5.47 -0.25
CA GLY A 96 7.73 -4.06 0.15
C GLY A 96 6.63 -3.19 -0.44
N ASP A 97 6.96 -1.89 -0.55
CA ASP A 97 6.11 -0.76 -0.94
C ASP A 97 6.70 -0.08 -2.19
N MET A 98 7.09 -0.90 -3.17
CA MET A 98 7.76 -0.44 -4.40
C MET A 98 6.77 -0.37 -5.56
N ALA A 99 5.79 -1.28 -5.61
CA ALA A 99 4.92 -1.40 -6.78
C ALA A 99 3.88 -0.28 -6.89
N MET A 100 3.35 0.20 -5.78
CA MET A 100 2.18 1.07 -5.77
C MET A 100 2.54 2.50 -5.33
N THR A 101 2.83 3.37 -6.30
CA THR A 101 3.26 4.75 -6.02
C THR A 101 2.09 5.68 -5.65
N PRO A 102 2.36 6.80 -4.95
CA PRO A 102 1.34 7.84 -4.70
C PRO A 102 0.61 8.32 -5.95
N ARG A 103 1.32 8.40 -7.08
CA ARG A 103 0.74 8.75 -8.38
C ARG A 103 -0.26 7.69 -8.84
N LEU A 104 0.13 6.42 -8.80
CA LEU A 104 -0.75 5.32 -9.17
C LEU A 104 -1.98 5.23 -8.26
N TRP A 105 -1.84 5.43 -6.95
CA TRP A 105 -2.99 5.48 -6.04
C TRP A 105 -3.94 6.64 -6.32
N ALA A 106 -3.42 7.82 -6.69
CA ALA A 106 -4.25 8.93 -7.15
C ALA A 106 -4.99 8.57 -8.45
N GLU A 107 -4.30 8.00 -9.44
CA GLU A 107 -4.92 7.58 -10.71
C GLU A 107 -5.97 6.48 -10.52
N LEU A 108 -5.73 5.51 -9.63
CA LEU A 108 -6.65 4.41 -9.33
C LEU A 108 -7.86 4.85 -8.49
N SER A 109 -7.71 5.89 -7.68
CA SER A 109 -8.81 6.45 -6.89
C SER A 109 -9.67 7.44 -7.67
N ALA A 110 -9.34 7.79 -8.92
CA ALA A 110 -10.13 8.72 -9.70
C ALA A 110 -11.59 8.26 -9.86
N GLY A 111 -12.54 9.03 -9.31
CA GLY A 111 -13.97 8.68 -9.28
C GLY A 111 -14.34 7.59 -8.26
N THR A 112 -13.41 7.20 -7.37
CA THR A 112 -13.58 6.11 -6.41
C THR A 112 -12.66 6.26 -5.18
N ARG A 113 -12.32 5.15 -4.52
CA ARG A 113 -11.50 5.09 -3.31
C ARG A 113 -10.36 4.09 -3.45
N VAL A 114 -9.21 4.47 -2.89
CA VAL A 114 -8.09 3.57 -2.61
C VAL A 114 -7.74 3.64 -1.12
N VAL A 115 -7.53 2.48 -0.50
CA VAL A 115 -6.98 2.36 0.86
C VAL A 115 -5.79 1.41 0.82
N ALA A 116 -4.63 1.84 1.32
CA ALA A 116 -3.42 1.04 1.34
C ALA A 116 -2.82 0.95 2.74
N HIS A 117 -2.27 -0.22 3.07
CA HIS A 117 -1.46 -0.43 4.26
C HIS A 117 -0.17 -1.18 3.88
N THR A 118 0.97 -0.58 4.18
CA THR A 118 2.28 -1.09 3.78
C THR A 118 3.15 -1.36 5.00
N GLY A 119 4.07 -2.31 4.91
CA GLY A 119 4.94 -2.70 6.00
C GLY A 119 6.32 -3.13 5.50
N ASN A 120 7.38 -2.60 6.11
CA ASN A 120 8.75 -2.94 5.75
C ASN A 120 9.27 -4.15 6.56
N GLY A 121 8.57 -5.27 6.40
CA GLY A 121 8.86 -6.54 7.08
C GLY A 121 8.76 -6.43 8.60
N GLY A 122 9.60 -7.19 9.31
CA GLY A 122 9.67 -7.24 10.78
C GLY A 122 10.05 -5.91 11.46
N LYS A 123 10.22 -4.82 10.72
CA LYS A 123 10.50 -3.48 11.25
C LYS A 123 9.20 -2.80 11.72
N PRO A 124 9.30 -1.87 12.69
CA PRO A 124 8.15 -1.10 13.15
C PRO A 124 7.62 -0.08 12.12
N LEU A 125 8.26 0.04 10.95
CA LEU A 125 7.85 0.93 9.86
C LEU A 125 6.65 0.32 9.10
N HIS A 126 5.52 1.01 9.11
CA HIS A 126 4.33 0.70 8.31
C HIS A 126 3.59 2.00 8.00
N PHE A 127 2.89 2.06 6.87
CA PHE A 127 2.15 3.26 6.47
C PHE A 127 0.71 2.92 6.14
N PHE A 128 -0.18 3.86 6.41
CA PHE A 128 -1.57 3.81 5.99
C PHE A 128 -1.86 4.98 5.06
N HIS A 129 -2.58 4.71 3.97
CA HIS A 129 -2.97 5.71 2.99
C HIS A 129 -4.45 5.58 2.64
N TRP A 130 -5.14 6.70 2.55
CA TRP A 130 -6.49 6.79 2.02
C TRP A 130 -6.54 7.88 0.95
N TYR A 131 -6.89 7.48 -0.28
CA TYR A 131 -7.19 8.36 -1.39
C TYR A 131 -8.67 8.29 -1.75
N GLU A 132 -9.24 9.42 -2.11
CA GLU A 132 -10.59 9.53 -2.69
C GLU A 132 -10.52 10.47 -3.88
N ASP A 133 -11.12 10.07 -5.01
CA ASP A 133 -11.25 10.91 -6.20
C ASP A 133 -9.92 11.54 -6.68
N GLY A 134 -8.81 10.79 -6.55
CA GLY A 134 -7.47 11.24 -6.93
C GLY A 134 -6.76 12.13 -5.92
N GLU A 135 -7.36 12.42 -4.77
CA GLU A 135 -6.77 13.24 -3.72
C GLU A 135 -6.36 12.39 -2.51
N LEU A 136 -5.15 12.60 -2.00
CA LEU A 136 -4.73 12.02 -0.72
C LEU A 136 -5.52 12.66 0.42
N ARG A 137 -6.40 11.88 1.05
CA ARG A 137 -7.25 12.31 2.17
C ARG A 137 -6.52 12.24 3.48
N THR A 138 -5.94 11.09 3.79
CA THR A 138 -5.20 10.86 5.04
C THR A 138 -4.05 9.89 4.78
N SER A 139 -2.87 10.22 5.29
CA SER A 139 -1.70 9.33 5.30
C SER A 139 -0.98 9.40 6.65
N PHE A 140 -0.41 8.30 7.11
CA PHE A 140 0.46 8.28 8.29
C PHE A 140 1.34 7.04 8.35
N GLU A 141 2.53 7.15 8.95
CA GLU A 141 3.37 6.00 9.34
C GLU A 141 2.94 5.48 10.72
N GLY A 142 2.94 6.40 11.69
CA GLY A 142 2.37 6.21 13.02
C GLY A 142 1.17 7.12 13.18
N HIS A 143 0.20 6.66 13.96
CA HIS A 143 -1.10 7.32 14.11
C HIS A 143 -1.02 8.78 14.60
N LEU A 144 0.09 9.22 15.19
CA LEU A 144 0.32 10.58 15.69
C LEU A 144 0.54 11.64 14.60
N TYR A 145 1.19 11.28 13.49
CA TYR A 145 1.61 12.24 12.46
C TYR A 145 0.87 11.97 11.15
N ARG A 146 -0.26 12.66 10.98
CA ARG A 146 -1.18 12.48 9.85
C ARG A 146 -1.04 13.63 8.87
N THR A 147 -1.05 13.32 7.58
CA THR A 147 -0.99 14.28 6.47
C THR A 147 -2.12 14.03 5.48
N GLY A 148 -2.27 14.88 4.45
CA GLY A 148 -3.34 14.81 3.45
C GLY A 148 -4.32 15.98 3.55
N ALA A 149 -5.34 15.98 2.71
CA ALA A 149 -6.36 17.03 2.66
C ALA A 149 -7.29 17.05 3.88
N THR A 150 -7.47 15.89 4.53
CA THR A 150 -8.28 15.73 5.75
C THR A 150 -7.54 14.83 6.75
N PRO A 151 -6.43 15.31 7.35
CA PRO A 151 -5.55 14.47 8.17
C PRO A 151 -6.23 13.91 9.42
N ASP A 152 -7.21 14.62 9.98
CA ASP A 152 -7.91 14.25 11.21
C ASP A 152 -9.23 13.48 10.99
N ALA A 153 -9.61 13.22 9.74
CA ALA A 153 -10.88 12.56 9.43
C ALA A 153 -11.00 11.15 10.03
N LEU A 154 -9.87 10.50 10.34
CA LEU A 154 -9.83 9.15 10.89
C LEU A 154 -9.66 9.11 12.41
N ASN A 155 -9.57 10.25 13.11
CA ASN A 155 -9.24 10.30 14.54
C ASN A 155 -10.21 9.51 15.41
N ALA A 156 -11.52 9.56 15.12
CA ALA A 156 -12.52 8.77 15.84
C ALA A 156 -12.29 7.26 15.67
N HIS A 157 -11.99 6.81 14.44
CA HIS A 157 -11.70 5.41 14.18
C HIS A 157 -10.40 4.94 14.82
N LEU A 158 -9.36 5.79 14.79
CA LEU A 158 -8.07 5.53 15.42
C LEU A 158 -8.24 5.38 16.94
N ALA A 159 -8.91 6.32 17.60
CA ALA A 159 -9.20 6.25 19.04
C ALA A 159 -9.99 4.99 19.41
N ASP A 160 -11.03 4.65 18.64
CA ASP A 160 -11.84 3.44 18.84
C ASP A 160 -11.05 2.14 18.63
N LEU A 161 -9.95 2.16 17.88
CA LEU A 161 -9.03 1.04 17.69
C LEU A 161 -7.94 0.98 18.76
N GLY A 162 -7.88 1.95 19.67
CA GLY A 162 -6.81 2.09 20.65
C GLY A 162 -5.56 2.76 20.11
N LEU A 163 -5.61 3.39 18.93
CA LEU A 163 -4.56 4.25 18.39
C LEU A 163 -4.89 5.69 18.78
N ASP A 164 -4.55 6.12 20.00
CA ASP A 164 -4.86 7.48 20.49
C ASP A 164 -4.23 8.56 19.59
N PRO A 165 -5.03 9.36 18.85
CA PRO A 165 -4.50 10.35 17.90
C PRO A 165 -3.52 11.37 18.50
N ASP A 166 -3.57 11.55 19.83
CA ASP A 166 -2.77 12.53 20.58
C ASP A 166 -1.84 11.85 21.61
N GLY A 167 -1.75 10.51 21.62
CA GLY A 167 -1.07 9.77 22.68
C GLY A 167 -0.49 8.43 22.24
N ASP A 168 0.01 7.68 23.23
CA ASP A 168 0.51 6.34 22.99
C ASP A 168 -0.64 5.37 22.64
N PRO A 169 -0.38 4.37 21.80
CA PRO A 169 -1.38 3.34 21.53
C PRO A 169 -1.68 2.54 22.81
N ALA A 170 -2.87 1.93 22.84
CA ALA A 170 -3.29 1.07 23.93
C ALA A 170 -2.22 -0.02 24.20
N PRO A 171 -1.87 -0.30 25.47
CA PRO A 171 -0.84 -1.29 25.79
C PRO A 171 -1.13 -2.66 25.18
N GLY A 172 -0.14 -3.22 24.47
CA GLY A 172 -0.25 -4.53 23.83
C GLY A 172 -1.05 -4.55 22.52
N LEU A 173 -1.44 -3.38 21.99
CA LEU A 173 -2.08 -3.27 20.69
C LEU A 173 -1.12 -3.67 19.56
N ASP A 174 -1.58 -4.58 18.69
CA ASP A 174 -0.90 -4.85 17.43
C ASP A 174 -1.30 -3.78 16.40
N THR A 175 -0.41 -2.83 16.15
CA THR A 175 -0.68 -1.67 15.28
C THR A 175 -0.92 -2.08 13.82
N LYS A 176 -0.27 -3.16 13.35
CA LYS A 176 -0.49 -3.67 11.98
C LYS A 176 -1.87 -4.32 11.86
N ALA A 177 -2.31 -5.04 12.89
CA ALA A 177 -3.68 -5.57 12.95
C ALA A 177 -4.72 -4.44 13.06
N ALA A 178 -4.43 -3.38 13.82
CA ALA A 178 -5.29 -2.20 13.92
C ALA A 178 -5.42 -1.46 12.58
N ALA A 179 -4.34 -1.36 11.80
CA ALA A 179 -4.37 -0.76 10.46
C ALA A 179 -5.22 -1.58 9.48
N LEU A 180 -5.17 -2.93 9.53
CA LEU A 180 -6.08 -3.77 8.73
C LEU A 180 -7.54 -3.62 9.16
N ALA A 181 -7.81 -3.50 10.46
CA ALA A 181 -9.15 -3.20 10.96
C ALA A 181 -9.64 -1.81 10.52
N LEU A 182 -8.76 -0.81 10.48
CA LEU A 182 -9.07 0.51 9.93
C LEU A 182 -9.40 0.43 8.43
N ALA A 183 -8.67 -0.38 7.67
CA ALA A 183 -8.98 -0.62 6.27
C ALA A 183 -10.37 -1.25 6.08
N GLU A 184 -10.75 -2.27 6.87
CA GLU A 184 -12.11 -2.83 6.82
C GLU A 184 -13.17 -1.77 7.16
N ARG A 185 -12.94 -0.93 8.18
CA ARG A 185 -13.88 0.15 8.53
C ARG A 185 -14.11 1.14 7.40
N LEU A 186 -13.10 1.42 6.57
CA LEU A 186 -13.20 2.37 5.45
C LEU A 186 -13.73 1.77 4.16
N THR A 187 -13.65 0.45 4.02
CA THR A 187 -13.90 -0.23 2.75
C THR A 187 -15.03 -1.25 2.82
N GLY A 188 -15.43 -1.67 4.02
CA GLY A 188 -16.30 -2.83 4.24
C GLY A 188 -15.67 -4.17 3.85
N VAL A 189 -14.40 -4.18 3.44
CA VAL A 189 -13.69 -5.37 2.97
C VAL A 189 -13.08 -6.10 4.16
N ARG A 190 -13.63 -7.29 4.46
CA ARG A 190 -13.10 -8.15 5.51
C ARG A 190 -12.06 -9.11 4.94
N LEU A 191 -10.80 -8.88 5.31
CA LEU A 191 -9.71 -9.78 4.95
C LEU A 191 -9.53 -10.86 6.01
N THR A 192 -9.42 -12.12 5.56
CA THR A 192 -9.17 -13.26 6.44
C THR A 192 -8.04 -14.11 5.89
N GLU A 193 -7.43 -14.92 6.75
CA GLU A 193 -6.46 -15.94 6.35
C GLU A 193 -7.02 -16.83 5.22
N GLY A 194 -8.27 -17.31 5.38
CA GLY A 194 -8.91 -18.17 4.39
C GLY A 194 -9.14 -17.49 3.04
N THR A 195 -9.47 -16.19 3.04
CA THR A 195 -9.62 -15.41 1.81
C THR A 195 -8.30 -15.32 1.06
N LEU A 196 -7.21 -14.99 1.76
CA LEU A 196 -5.89 -14.92 1.14
C LEU A 196 -5.36 -16.29 0.69
N ALA A 197 -5.62 -17.33 1.47
CA ALA A 197 -5.16 -18.68 1.16
C ALA A 197 -5.85 -19.26 -0.08
N ALA A 198 -7.11 -18.92 -0.32
CA ALA A 198 -7.93 -19.54 -1.38
C ALA A 198 -8.15 -18.66 -2.62
N ALA A 199 -7.67 -17.42 -2.65
CA ALA A 199 -7.90 -16.51 -3.77
C ALA A 199 -7.16 -16.94 -5.06
N ASP A 200 -7.80 -16.71 -6.21
CA ASP A 200 -7.15 -16.81 -7.51
C ASP A 200 -6.47 -15.47 -7.83
N TYR A 201 -5.16 -15.42 -7.63
CA TYR A 201 -4.37 -14.21 -7.83
C TYR A 201 -4.03 -14.02 -9.31
N GLN A 202 -4.49 -12.94 -9.92
CA GLN A 202 -3.89 -12.43 -11.16
C GLN A 202 -2.52 -11.85 -10.82
N VAL A 203 -1.45 -12.49 -11.27
CA VAL A 203 -0.09 -12.05 -10.96
C VAL A 203 0.42 -11.12 -12.04
N GLY A 204 1.04 -10.02 -11.62
CA GLY A 204 1.75 -9.09 -12.48
C GLY A 204 3.11 -8.73 -11.90
N GLU A 205 4.05 -8.45 -12.77
CA GLU A 205 5.31 -7.79 -12.42
C GLU A 205 5.17 -6.31 -12.73
N ILE A 206 5.26 -5.46 -11.71
CA ILE A 206 5.25 -4.02 -11.85
C ILE A 206 6.72 -3.57 -11.91
N PRO A 207 7.18 -2.97 -13.02
CA PRO A 207 8.52 -2.40 -13.06
C PRO A 207 8.62 -1.25 -12.07
N ASP A 208 9.76 -1.08 -11.43
CA ASP A 208 10.05 0.16 -10.72
C ASP A 208 9.87 1.33 -11.67
N GLU A 209 9.18 2.39 -11.21
CA GLU A 209 9.16 3.63 -11.96
C GLU A 209 10.62 4.00 -12.26
N PRO A 210 11.03 4.14 -13.53
CA PRO A 210 12.37 4.58 -13.82
C PRO A 210 12.52 5.90 -13.10
N VAL A 211 13.53 5.99 -12.22
CA VAL A 211 13.89 7.26 -11.57
C VAL A 211 13.87 8.29 -12.68
N GLU A 212 12.91 9.22 -12.66
CA GLU A 212 12.72 10.16 -13.76
C GLU A 212 14.11 10.66 -14.13
N ALA A 213 14.55 10.37 -15.35
CA ALA A 213 15.82 10.86 -15.81
C ALA A 213 15.71 12.37 -15.63
N TRP A 214 16.50 12.92 -14.71
CA TRP A 214 16.40 14.31 -14.34
C TRP A 214 16.79 15.10 -15.58
N ASP A 215 15.83 15.52 -16.40
CA ASP A 215 16.15 16.26 -17.63
C ASP A 215 16.81 17.60 -17.28
N CYS A 216 16.64 18.08 -16.05
CA CYS A 216 17.11 19.37 -15.63
C CYS A 216 17.34 19.51 -14.13
N VAL A 217 18.45 20.13 -13.74
CA VAL A 217 18.71 20.63 -12.39
C VAL A 217 18.52 22.14 -12.37
N THR A 218 17.72 22.64 -11.42
CA THR A 218 17.57 24.07 -11.15
C THR A 218 18.19 24.41 -9.80
N VAL A 219 19.09 25.39 -9.78
CA VAL A 219 19.67 26.00 -8.58
C VAL A 219 19.07 27.38 -8.43
N ASP A 220 18.31 27.60 -7.37
CA ASP A 220 17.75 28.89 -7.00
C ASP A 220 18.12 29.20 -5.55
N VAL A 221 19.12 30.07 -5.36
CA VAL A 221 19.68 30.39 -4.04
C VAL A 221 19.58 31.89 -3.82
N THR A 222 19.03 32.30 -2.69
CA THR A 222 19.08 33.70 -2.24
C THR A 222 20.03 33.80 -1.06
N ASP A 223 21.05 34.65 -1.16
CA ASP A 223 22.02 34.84 -0.08
C ASP A 223 21.46 35.69 1.07
N ALA A 224 22.25 35.83 2.15
CA ALA A 224 21.87 36.62 3.32
C ALA A 224 21.69 38.13 3.03
N HIS A 225 22.09 38.59 1.86
CA HIS A 225 21.93 39.97 1.40
C HIS A 225 20.77 40.13 0.40
N GLY A 226 20.00 39.07 0.15
CA GLY A 226 18.88 39.07 -0.78
C GLY A 226 19.28 38.95 -2.26
N ALA A 227 20.55 38.67 -2.56
CA ALA A 227 20.98 38.43 -3.94
C ALA A 227 20.60 37.02 -4.36
N ARG A 228 19.83 36.92 -5.45
CA ARG A 228 19.34 35.66 -6.03
C ARG A 228 20.30 35.15 -7.11
N THR A 229 20.76 33.92 -6.98
CA THR A 229 21.45 33.14 -8.00
C THR A 229 20.50 32.12 -8.57
N PHE A 230 20.22 32.22 -9.87
CA PHE A 230 19.41 31.26 -10.62
C PHE A 230 20.28 30.60 -11.70
N ALA A 231 20.35 29.27 -11.70
CA ALA A 231 20.99 28.49 -12.74
C ALA A 231 20.12 27.27 -13.09
N GLN A 232 20.06 26.95 -14.37
CA GLN A 232 19.33 25.79 -14.87
C GLN A 232 20.26 25.02 -15.83
N THR A 233 20.47 23.74 -15.56
CA THR A 233 21.36 22.87 -16.35
C THR A 233 20.59 21.64 -16.79
N ARG A 234 20.63 21.32 -18.08
CA ARG A 234 20.11 20.06 -18.62
C ARG A 234 21.08 18.93 -18.26
N ILE A 235 20.57 17.78 -17.85
CA ILE A 235 21.42 16.59 -17.67
C ILE A 235 21.38 15.83 -18.98
N ASP A 236 22.51 15.80 -19.69
CA ASP A 236 22.66 14.94 -20.85
C ASP A 236 22.94 13.51 -20.37
N PRO A 237 22.25 12.49 -20.89
CA PRO A 237 22.55 11.10 -20.55
C PRO A 237 23.98 10.75 -20.98
N LEU A 238 24.71 10.06 -20.09
CA LEU A 238 26.08 9.57 -20.31
C LEU A 238 26.15 8.49 -21.40
#